data_AF-A0A432FHK1-F1
#
_entry.id   AF-A0A432FHK1-F1
#
_cell.length_a   1.000
_cell.length_b   1.000
_cell.length_c   1.000
_cell.angle_alpha   90.00
_cell.angle_beta   90.00
_cell.angle_gamma   90.00
#
_symmetry.space_group_name_H-M   'P 1'
#
loop_
_entity.id
_entity.type
_entity.pdbx_description
1 polymer ?
#
loop_
_entity_poly.entity_id
_entity_poly.type
_entity_poly.pdbx_seq_one_letter_code
_entity_poly.pdbx_strand_id
1 'polypeptide(L)'
;MTVVPQSRLDLLTEMEERYEKKDIQYFVKLLDHEDYVIRCRATCILVDMGGEDKVPYIAKVLKDDTNELVRHEAAFSLGQMCYSNGIVPLEDATKNDPSVFVRHEAAIALGVMGSKKVRATLENALNDPDKPVRDSAVVALSNLEFMEKLSKNEKFAKLTGG
;
A
#
# COMPACT_ATOMS: atom_id res chain seq x y z
N MET A 1 -7.82 30.01 -8.52
CA MET A 1 -7.90 28.92 -7.52
C MET A 1 -6.53 28.78 -6.88
N THR A 2 -6.44 28.90 -5.55
CA THR A 2 -5.23 28.55 -4.82
C THR A 2 -5.08 27.03 -4.81
N VAL A 3 -3.87 26.53 -5.13
CA VAL A 3 -3.56 25.08 -5.18
C VAL A 3 -3.73 24.44 -3.80
N VAL A 4 -3.54 25.23 -2.74
CA VAL A 4 -3.76 24.85 -1.35
C VAL A 4 -4.85 25.77 -0.77
N PRO A 5 -6.11 25.32 -0.67
CA PRO A 5 -7.17 26.11 -0.06
C PRO A 5 -6.97 26.18 1.46
N GLN A 6 -7.41 27.28 2.08
CA GLN A 6 -7.32 27.47 3.53
C GLN A 6 -8.03 26.33 4.29
N SER A 7 -9.15 25.84 3.78
CA SER A 7 -9.87 24.69 4.35
C SER A 7 -9.01 23.43 4.46
N ARG A 8 -8.08 23.19 3.53
CA ARG A 8 -7.15 22.07 3.61
C ARG A 8 -6.13 22.30 4.71
N LEU A 9 -5.61 23.53 4.85
CA LEU A 9 -4.67 23.86 5.93
C LEU A 9 -5.34 23.69 7.30
N ASP A 10 -6.55 24.22 7.46
CA ASP A 10 -7.32 24.11 8.71
C ASP A 10 -7.58 22.64 9.07
N LEU A 11 -7.97 21.81 8.08
CA LEU A 11 -8.18 20.38 8.28
C LEU A 11 -6.89 19.64 8.61
N LEU A 12 -5.75 19.99 7.99
CA LEU A 12 -4.46 19.41 8.33
C LEU A 12 -4.04 19.77 9.77
N THR A 13 -4.35 20.97 10.25
CA THR A 13 -4.15 21.34 11.66
C THR A 13 -5.05 20.51 12.58
N GLU A 14 -6.34 20.30 12.25
CA GLU A 14 -7.18 19.40 13.04
C GLU A 14 -6.65 17.95 13.04
N MET A 15 -6.18 17.47 11.89
CA MET A 15 -5.57 16.13 11.79
C MET A 15 -4.38 15.98 12.74
N GLU A 16 -3.54 17.00 12.90
CA GLU A 16 -2.44 16.97 13.86
C GLU A 16 -2.94 16.78 15.30
N GLU A 17 -3.91 17.58 15.74
CA GLU A 17 -4.51 17.44 17.08
C GLU A 17 -5.17 16.06 17.32
N ARG A 18 -5.80 15.50 16.28
CA ARG A 18 -6.48 14.19 16.33
C ARG A 18 -5.48 13.05 16.36
N TYR A 19 -4.35 13.21 15.68
CA TYR A 19 -3.25 12.26 15.70
C TYR A 19 -2.63 12.14 17.09
N GLU A 20 -2.36 13.27 17.77
CA GLU A 20 -1.85 13.27 19.15
C GLU A 20 -2.78 12.53 20.12
N LYS A 21 -4.10 12.62 19.90
CA LYS A 21 -5.14 11.94 20.67
C LYS A 21 -5.34 10.47 20.27
N LYS A 22 -4.64 9.99 19.24
CA LYS A 22 -4.80 8.64 18.65
C LYS A 22 -6.25 8.33 18.24
N ASP A 23 -6.94 9.31 17.68
CA ASP A 23 -8.34 9.18 17.25
C ASP A 23 -8.45 8.41 15.93
N ILE A 24 -8.31 7.09 15.99
CA ILE A 24 -8.34 6.20 14.82
C ILE A 24 -9.64 6.37 14.02
N GLN A 25 -10.78 6.52 14.71
CA GLN A 25 -12.09 6.62 14.04
C GLN A 25 -12.25 7.91 13.25
N TYR A 26 -11.61 9.00 13.70
CA TYR A 26 -11.52 10.22 12.91
C TYR A 26 -10.81 9.99 11.57
N PHE A 27 -9.64 9.33 11.57
CA PHE A 27 -8.90 9.07 10.32
C PHE A 27 -9.59 8.04 9.42
N VAL A 28 -10.27 7.04 9.98
CA VAL A 28 -11.08 6.09 9.19
C VAL A 28 -12.16 6.84 8.40
N LYS A 29 -12.82 7.84 8.98
CA LYS A 29 -13.81 8.67 8.27
C LYS A 29 -13.18 9.50 7.15
N LEU A 30 -11.95 9.97 7.34
CA LEU A 30 -11.25 10.76 6.34
C LEU A 30 -10.83 9.94 5.10
N LEU A 31 -10.91 8.61 5.14
CA LEU A 31 -10.72 7.75 3.97
C LEU A 31 -11.83 7.90 2.93
N ASP A 32 -12.98 8.48 3.27
CA ASP A 32 -14.08 8.76 2.33
C ASP A 32 -14.18 10.28 2.02
N HIS A 33 -13.17 11.08 2.39
CA HIS A 33 -13.18 12.54 2.17
C HIS A 33 -13.12 12.91 0.69
N GLU A 34 -13.79 13.99 0.27
CA GLU A 34 -13.86 14.41 -1.15
C GLU A 34 -12.48 14.74 -1.76
N ASP A 35 -11.61 15.38 -0.96
CA ASP A 35 -10.24 15.72 -1.35
C ASP A 35 -9.32 14.49 -1.25
N TYR A 36 -8.79 14.05 -2.39
CA TYR A 36 -7.88 12.89 -2.46
C TYR A 36 -6.59 13.08 -1.66
N VAL A 37 -6.13 14.33 -1.46
CA VAL A 37 -4.94 14.63 -0.65
C VAL A 37 -5.19 14.25 0.81
N ILE A 38 -6.43 14.49 1.30
CA ILE A 38 -6.84 14.13 2.66
C ILE A 38 -6.95 12.61 2.80
N ARG A 39 -7.50 11.91 1.80
CA ARG A 39 -7.58 10.45 1.80
C ARG A 39 -6.19 9.79 1.82
N CYS A 40 -5.25 10.29 0.99
CA CYS A 40 -3.84 9.86 1.04
C CYS A 40 -3.25 10.07 2.44
N ARG A 41 -3.37 11.28 3.00
CA ARG A 41 -2.83 11.59 4.34
C ARG A 41 -3.43 10.70 5.43
N ALA A 42 -4.74 10.48 5.41
CA ALA A 42 -5.43 9.62 6.36
C ALA A 42 -4.95 8.16 6.25
N THR A 43 -4.69 7.68 5.03
CA THR A 43 -4.11 6.36 4.78
C THR A 43 -2.73 6.22 5.45
N CYS A 44 -1.81 7.15 5.19
CA CYS A 44 -0.47 7.12 5.81
C CYS A 44 -0.53 7.17 7.34
N ILE A 45 -1.41 8.01 7.90
CA ILE A 45 -1.56 8.17 9.35
C ILE A 45 -2.07 6.87 10.01
N LEU A 46 -3.03 6.19 9.39
CA LEU A 46 -3.53 4.91 9.92
C LEU A 46 -2.46 3.82 9.91
N VAL A 47 -1.54 3.83 8.94
CA VAL A 47 -0.37 2.93 8.91
C VAL A 47 0.58 3.25 10.05
N ASP A 48 0.93 4.51 10.25
CA ASP A 48 1.82 4.94 11.33
C ASP A 48 1.25 4.63 12.73
N MET A 49 -0.06 4.80 12.91
CA MET A 49 -0.75 4.37 14.13
C MET A 49 -0.68 2.85 14.37
N GLY A 50 -0.48 2.07 13.31
CA GLY A 50 -0.22 0.64 13.36
C GLY A 50 -1.42 -0.22 13.80
N GLY A 51 -1.28 -1.53 13.62
CA GLY A 51 -2.26 -2.53 14.02
C GLY A 51 -2.94 -3.22 12.84
N GLU A 52 -3.08 -4.53 12.95
CA GLU A 52 -3.70 -5.39 11.93
C GLU A 52 -5.17 -5.05 11.68
N ASP A 53 -5.84 -4.45 12.67
CA ASP A 53 -7.23 -3.99 12.58
C ASP A 53 -7.44 -2.87 11.56
N LYS A 54 -6.36 -2.24 11.05
CA LYS A 54 -6.45 -1.18 10.03
C LYS A 54 -6.40 -1.73 8.61
N VAL A 55 -5.89 -2.95 8.43
CA VAL A 55 -5.74 -3.58 7.12
C VAL A 55 -7.04 -3.61 6.32
N PRO A 56 -8.22 -3.93 6.90
CA PRO A 56 -9.47 -3.91 6.14
C PRO A 56 -9.83 -2.52 5.58
N TYR A 57 -9.51 -1.43 6.30
CA TYR A 57 -9.75 -0.08 5.82
C TYR A 57 -8.82 0.26 4.66
N ILE A 58 -7.53 -0.04 4.78
CA ILE A 58 -6.55 0.24 3.71
C ILE A 58 -6.81 -0.64 2.48
N ALA A 59 -7.21 -1.91 2.68
CA ALA A 59 -7.63 -2.79 1.61
C ALA A 59 -8.87 -2.27 0.86
N LYS A 60 -9.84 -1.67 1.57
CA LYS A 60 -10.98 -1.00 0.94
C LYS A 60 -10.52 0.19 0.09
N VAL A 61 -9.61 1.01 0.59
CA VAL A 61 -9.05 2.14 -0.18
C VAL A 61 -8.35 1.64 -1.45
N LEU A 62 -7.51 0.61 -1.34
CA LEU A 62 -6.84 0.00 -2.50
C LEU A 62 -7.84 -0.50 -3.56
N LYS A 63 -9.01 -0.98 -3.14
CA LYS A 63 -9.99 -1.56 -4.07
C LYS A 63 -10.92 -0.52 -4.68
N ASP A 64 -11.43 0.39 -3.85
CA ASP A 64 -12.64 1.16 -4.17
C ASP A 64 -12.34 2.65 -4.46
N ASP A 65 -11.15 3.18 -4.15
CA ASP A 65 -10.88 4.60 -4.35
C ASP A 65 -10.86 4.99 -5.84
N THR A 66 -11.53 6.08 -6.17
CA THR A 66 -11.63 6.57 -7.55
C THR A 66 -10.30 7.12 -8.09
N ASN A 67 -9.37 7.51 -7.20
CA ASN A 67 -8.10 8.12 -7.56
C ASN A 67 -6.95 7.09 -7.47
N GLU A 68 -6.24 6.89 -8.58
CA GLU A 68 -5.15 5.91 -8.67
C GLU A 68 -3.96 6.22 -7.74
N LEU A 69 -3.71 7.50 -7.40
CA LEU A 69 -2.65 7.86 -6.46
C LEU A 69 -3.00 7.43 -5.04
N VAL A 70 -4.28 7.48 -4.67
CA VAL A 70 -4.75 7.02 -3.36
C VAL A 70 -4.70 5.49 -3.29
N ARG A 71 -5.11 4.80 -4.36
CA ARG A 71 -4.98 3.34 -4.45
C ARG A 71 -3.51 2.89 -4.42
N HIS A 72 -2.62 3.60 -5.11
CA HIS A 72 -1.18 3.35 -5.07
C HIS A 72 -0.64 3.49 -3.63
N GLU A 73 -0.98 4.58 -2.95
CA GLU A 73 -0.58 4.79 -1.54
C GLU A 73 -1.09 3.67 -0.64
N ALA A 74 -2.32 3.18 -0.86
CA ALA A 74 -2.87 2.05 -0.12
C ALA A 74 -2.13 0.73 -0.41
N ALA A 75 -1.71 0.47 -1.65
CA ALA A 75 -0.87 -0.69 -1.98
C ALA A 75 0.47 -0.64 -1.24
N PHE A 76 1.17 0.50 -1.34
CA PHE A 76 2.44 0.74 -0.63
C PHE A 76 2.27 0.55 0.88
N SER A 77 1.22 1.16 1.45
CA SER A 77 0.86 1.07 2.87
C SER A 77 0.65 -0.37 3.34
N LEU A 78 -0.09 -1.20 2.59
CA LEU A 78 -0.28 -2.61 2.92
C LEU A 78 1.04 -3.39 2.89
N GLY A 79 1.92 -3.08 1.93
CA GLY A 79 3.28 -3.62 1.87
C GLY A 79 4.08 -3.28 3.13
N GLN A 80 4.07 -2.03 3.56
CA GLN A 80 4.76 -1.57 4.79
C GLN A 80 4.22 -2.22 6.06
N MET A 81 2.89 -2.38 6.16
CA MET A 81 2.25 -2.99 7.32
C MET A 81 2.60 -4.48 7.47
N CYS A 82 2.89 -5.19 6.37
CA CYS A 82 3.35 -6.59 6.37
C CYS A 82 2.41 -7.59 7.08
N TYR A 83 1.12 -7.29 7.22
CA TYR A 83 0.14 -8.23 7.78
C TYR A 83 -0.45 -9.15 6.71
N SER A 84 -0.51 -10.45 6.98
CA SER A 84 -0.87 -11.47 6.00
C SER A 84 -2.28 -11.31 5.39
N ASN A 85 -3.21 -10.68 6.09
CA ASN A 85 -4.55 -10.36 5.59
C ASN A 85 -4.55 -9.26 4.50
N GLY A 86 -3.42 -8.56 4.29
CA GLY A 86 -3.20 -7.64 3.17
C GLY A 86 -2.82 -8.32 1.84
N ILE A 87 -2.47 -9.62 1.86
CA ILE A 87 -2.02 -10.35 0.67
C ILE A 87 -3.12 -10.41 -0.39
N VAL A 88 -4.33 -10.84 -0.03
CA VAL A 88 -5.42 -11.04 -1.01
C VAL A 88 -5.80 -9.74 -1.73
N PRO A 89 -5.98 -8.59 -1.03
CA PRO A 89 -6.17 -7.30 -1.68
C PRO A 89 -5.05 -6.91 -2.65
N LEU A 90 -3.78 -7.14 -2.26
CA LEU A 90 -2.64 -6.84 -3.11
C LEU A 90 -2.58 -7.74 -4.34
N GLU A 91 -2.87 -9.04 -4.20
CA GLU A 91 -2.93 -9.96 -5.34
C GLU A 91 -4.03 -9.59 -6.34
N ASP A 92 -5.18 -9.11 -5.85
CA ASP A 92 -6.26 -8.60 -6.69
C ASP A 92 -5.80 -7.35 -7.44
N ALA A 93 -5.22 -6.37 -6.73
CA ALA A 93 -4.71 -5.14 -7.33
C ALA A 93 -3.63 -5.41 -8.39
N THR A 94 -2.66 -6.29 -8.14
CA THR A 94 -1.63 -6.67 -9.12
C THR A 94 -2.22 -7.25 -10.40
N LYS A 95 -3.35 -7.97 -10.32
CA LYS A 95 -3.98 -8.62 -11.48
C LYS A 95 -4.95 -7.71 -12.22
N ASN A 96 -5.70 -6.91 -11.48
CA ASN A 96 -6.96 -6.36 -11.95
C ASN A 96 -7.05 -4.82 -11.88
N ASP A 97 -6.11 -4.12 -11.21
CA ASP A 97 -6.21 -2.65 -11.16
C ASP A 97 -6.01 -2.03 -12.56
N PRO A 98 -6.87 -1.09 -12.98
CA PRO A 98 -6.75 -0.46 -14.29
C PRO A 98 -5.46 0.38 -14.42
N SER A 99 -4.90 0.87 -13.32
CA SER A 99 -3.72 1.73 -13.33
C SER A 99 -2.44 0.91 -13.26
N VAL A 100 -1.53 1.17 -14.20
CA VAL A 100 -0.15 0.66 -14.17
C VAL A 100 0.55 1.04 -12.86
N PHE A 101 0.25 2.22 -12.30
CA PHE A 101 0.85 2.72 -11.07
C PHE A 101 0.50 1.81 -9.88
N VAL A 102 -0.79 1.47 -9.77
CA VAL A 102 -1.27 0.62 -8.69
C VAL A 102 -0.79 -0.82 -8.86
N ARG A 103 -0.81 -1.36 -10.09
CA ARG A 103 -0.35 -2.74 -10.34
C ARG A 103 1.12 -2.93 -10.01
N HIS A 104 2.00 -1.99 -10.40
CA HIS A 104 3.43 -2.11 -10.09
C HIS A 104 3.67 -2.04 -8.59
N GLU A 105 2.97 -1.14 -7.88
CA GLU A 105 3.17 -0.94 -6.44
C GLU A 105 2.66 -2.14 -5.66
N ALA A 106 1.50 -2.69 -6.05
CA ALA A 106 0.98 -3.92 -5.48
C ALA A 106 1.94 -5.10 -5.69
N ALA A 107 2.59 -5.22 -6.85
CA ALA A 107 3.59 -6.26 -7.10
C ALA A 107 4.83 -6.11 -6.20
N ILE A 108 5.32 -4.87 -5.99
CA ILE A 108 6.41 -4.60 -5.04
C ILE A 108 5.99 -4.98 -3.62
N ALA A 109 4.82 -4.51 -3.17
CA ALA A 109 4.26 -4.80 -1.85
C ALA A 109 4.17 -6.31 -1.57
N LEU A 110 3.73 -7.13 -2.54
CA LEU A 110 3.73 -8.59 -2.41
C LEU A 110 5.14 -9.17 -2.20
N GLY A 111 6.16 -8.63 -2.89
CA GLY A 111 7.56 -8.98 -2.68
C GLY A 111 8.05 -8.65 -1.28
N VAL A 112 7.74 -7.44 -0.80
CA VAL A 112 8.08 -6.95 0.56
C VAL A 112 7.52 -7.88 1.63
N MET A 113 6.27 -8.32 1.46
CA MET A 113 5.62 -9.22 2.42
C MET A 113 6.30 -10.59 2.52
N GLY A 114 7.05 -11.02 1.51
CA GLY A 114 7.88 -12.22 1.58
C GLY A 114 7.12 -13.55 1.61
N SER A 115 5.82 -13.54 1.32
CA SER A 115 4.99 -14.75 1.41
C SER A 115 5.08 -15.59 0.14
N LYS A 116 5.54 -16.84 0.25
CA LYS A 116 5.63 -17.77 -0.90
C LYS A 116 4.31 -17.98 -1.66
N LYS A 117 3.18 -17.75 -0.98
CA LYS A 117 1.83 -17.90 -1.56
C LYS A 117 1.59 -16.97 -2.76
N VAL A 118 2.32 -15.85 -2.82
CA VAL A 118 2.12 -14.80 -3.85
C VAL A 118 2.94 -15.05 -5.11
N ARG A 119 3.81 -16.08 -5.12
CA ARG A 119 4.72 -16.38 -6.23
C ARG A 119 3.99 -16.52 -7.56
N ALA A 120 2.88 -17.28 -7.59
CA ALA A 120 2.10 -17.46 -8.81
C ALA A 120 1.51 -16.13 -9.34
N THR A 121 1.10 -15.23 -8.44
CA THR A 121 0.62 -13.89 -8.82
C THR A 121 1.75 -13.07 -9.45
N LEU A 122 2.94 -13.09 -8.87
CA LEU A 122 4.10 -12.37 -9.40
C LEU A 122 4.63 -12.98 -10.72
N GLU A 123 4.63 -14.31 -10.87
CA GLU A 123 4.97 -14.98 -12.12
C GLU A 123 4.02 -14.59 -13.26
N ASN A 124 2.72 -14.43 -12.97
CA ASN A 124 1.77 -13.90 -13.94
C ASN A 124 2.08 -12.44 -14.31
N ALA A 125 2.46 -11.61 -13.33
CA ALA A 125 2.80 -10.20 -13.54
C ALA A 125 4.03 -9.99 -14.44
N LEU A 126 4.87 -11.00 -14.65
CA LEU A 126 5.93 -10.97 -15.67
C LEU A 126 5.38 -10.85 -17.11
N ASN A 127 4.10 -11.14 -17.32
CA ASN A 127 3.42 -11.03 -18.61
C ASN A 127 2.49 -9.79 -18.69
N ASP A 128 2.53 -8.89 -17.70
CA ASP A 128 1.75 -7.65 -17.72
C ASP A 128 2.08 -6.83 -18.99
N PRO A 129 1.09 -6.19 -19.65
CA PRO A 129 1.33 -5.36 -20.83
C PRO A 129 2.33 -4.22 -20.55
N ASP A 130 2.36 -3.71 -19.33
CA ASP A 130 3.15 -2.56 -18.94
C ASP A 130 4.51 -2.97 -18.34
N LYS A 131 5.59 -2.40 -18.89
CA LYS A 131 6.96 -2.70 -18.46
C LYS A 131 7.21 -2.46 -16.97
N PRO A 132 6.72 -1.37 -16.34
CA PRO A 132 6.93 -1.14 -14.91
C PRO A 132 6.44 -2.31 -14.03
N VAL A 133 5.29 -2.91 -14.36
CA VAL A 133 4.75 -4.04 -13.60
C VAL A 133 5.63 -5.28 -13.77
N ARG A 134 6.11 -5.55 -15.00
CA ARG A 134 7.03 -6.66 -15.25
C ARG A 134 8.35 -6.49 -14.50
N ASP A 135 8.92 -5.28 -14.48
CA ASP A 135 10.15 -4.98 -13.75
C ASP A 135 9.94 -5.18 -12.24
N SER A 136 8.83 -4.67 -11.68
CA SER A 136 8.46 -4.89 -10.28
C SER A 136 8.29 -6.36 -9.93
N ALA A 137 7.69 -7.16 -10.83
CA ALA A 137 7.56 -8.60 -10.64
C ALA A 137 8.92 -9.31 -10.59
N VAL A 138 9.88 -8.90 -11.43
CA VAL A 138 11.26 -9.43 -11.38
C VAL A 138 11.92 -9.10 -10.04
N VAL A 139 11.80 -7.86 -9.56
CA VAL A 139 12.32 -7.45 -8.25
C VAL A 139 11.68 -8.27 -7.13
N ALA A 140 10.35 -8.34 -7.09
CA ALA A 140 9.59 -9.06 -6.06
C ALA A 140 9.94 -10.56 -6.04
N LEU A 141 10.02 -11.22 -7.19
CA LEU A 141 10.42 -12.63 -7.28
C LEU A 141 11.87 -12.86 -6.82
N SER A 142 12.77 -11.92 -7.15
CA SER A 142 14.16 -11.97 -6.69
C SER A 142 14.24 -11.83 -5.16
N ASN A 143 13.39 -10.99 -4.58
CA ASN A 143 13.29 -10.80 -3.14
C ASN A 143 12.75 -12.06 -2.46
N LEU A 144 11.69 -12.68 -2.99
CA LEU A 144 11.20 -13.98 -2.49
C LEU A 144 12.30 -15.03 -2.53
N GLU A 145 13.02 -15.13 -3.65
CA GLU A 145 14.12 -16.08 -3.81
C GLU A 145 15.26 -15.86 -2.82
N PHE A 146 15.64 -14.59 -2.58
CA PHE A 146 16.64 -14.21 -1.60
C PHE A 146 16.23 -14.60 -0.18
N MET A 147 14.98 -14.29 0.20
CA MET A 147 14.41 -14.65 1.50
C MET A 147 14.36 -16.17 1.69
N GLU A 148 14.06 -16.92 0.64
CA GLU A 148 13.90 -18.38 0.69
C GLU A 148 15.23 -19.15 0.75
N LYS A 149 16.23 -18.74 -0.04
CA LYS A 149 17.42 -19.56 -0.28
C LYS A 149 18.70 -19.00 0.31
N LEU A 150 18.79 -17.68 0.49
CA LEU A 150 20.04 -16.99 0.76
C LEU A 150 20.05 -16.28 2.12
N SER A 151 18.88 -15.93 2.65
CA SER A 151 18.78 -15.28 3.95
C SER A 151 19.26 -16.19 5.08
N LYS A 152 20.41 -15.83 5.66
CA LYS A 152 20.84 -16.30 6.99
C LYS A 152 20.42 -15.34 8.11
N ASN A 153 19.79 -14.22 7.74
CA ASN A 153 19.38 -13.14 8.62
C ASN A 153 18.06 -12.55 8.13
N GLU A 154 16.97 -12.99 8.75
CA GLU A 154 15.60 -12.55 8.41
C GLU A 154 15.42 -11.03 8.48
N LYS A 155 16.13 -10.34 9.38
CA LYS A 155 16.02 -8.88 9.53
C LYS A 155 16.64 -8.14 8.35
N PHE A 156 17.80 -8.60 7.87
CA PHE A 156 18.43 -8.01 6.68
C PHE A 156 17.60 -8.27 5.43
N ALA A 157 17.07 -9.50 5.29
CA ALA A 157 16.27 -9.86 4.13
C ALA A 157 14.98 -9.06 4.00
N LYS A 158 14.37 -8.66 5.12
CA LYS A 158 13.22 -7.74 5.12
C LYS A 158 13.59 -6.29 4.78
N LEU A 159 14.84 -5.86 5.00
CA LEU A 159 15.30 -4.49 4.70
C LEU A 159 15.71 -4.29 3.24
N THR A 160 16.21 -5.34 2.58
CA THR A 160 16.70 -5.27 1.19
C THR A 160 15.74 -5.88 0.18
N GLY A 161 14.71 -6.58 0.66
CA GLY A 161 13.67 -7.21 -0.16
C GLY A 161 12.33 -6.48 -0.13
N GLY A 162 12.30 -5.27 0.44
CA GLY A 162 11.16 -4.36 0.45
C GLY A 162 11.32 -3.25 -0.56
#